data_AF-A0A957FFX0-F1
#
_entry.id   AF-A0A957FFX0-F1
#
_cell.length_a   1.000
_cell.length_b   1.000
_cell.length_c   1.000
_cell.angle_alpha   90.00
_cell.angle_beta   90.00
_cell.angle_gamma   90.00
#
_symmetry.space_group_name_H-M   'P 1'
#
loop_
_entity.id
_entity.type
_entity.pdbx_description
1 polymer ?
#
loop_
_entity_poly.entity_id
_entity_poly.type
_entity_poly.pdbx_seq_one_letter_code
_entity_poly.pdbx_strand_id
1 'polypeptide(L)' 'LALDVADYAYIMENGRIVLTGEPAQLRYNADVREFYLGLNEVGTRKSYRDVKHYKRRKRWLG' A
#
# COMPACT_ATOMS: atom_id res chain seq x y z
N LEU A 1 -2.75 -11.55 6.55
CA LEU A 1 -2.34 -10.82 5.32
C LEU A 1 -1.03 -11.42 4.82
N ALA A 2 -0.69 -11.29 3.54
CA ALA A 2 0.61 -11.80 3.04
C ALA A 2 1.80 -11.18 3.78
N LEU A 3 1.67 -9.89 4.15
CA LEU A 3 2.65 -9.16 4.97
C LEU A 3 2.79 -9.68 6.41
N ASP A 4 1.87 -10.53 6.91
CA ASP A 4 1.98 -11.06 8.27
C ASP A 4 2.85 -12.31 8.36
N VAL A 5 3.18 -12.92 7.21
CA VAL A 5 3.89 -14.21 7.14
C VAL A 5 5.18 -14.10 6.33
N ALA A 6 5.30 -13.09 5.46
CA ALA A 6 6.51 -12.87 4.68
C ALA A 6 7.67 -12.37 5.56
N ASP A 7 8.91 -12.75 5.23
CA ASP A 7 10.11 -12.16 5.81
C ASP A 7 10.53 -10.86 5.10
N TYR A 8 10.11 -10.71 3.84
CA TYR A 8 10.43 -9.56 3.00
C TYR A 8 9.33 -9.34 1.96
N ALA A 9 9.12 -8.08 1.56
CA ALA A 9 8.05 -7.77 0.63
C ALA A 9 8.43 -6.67 -0.38
N TYR A 10 7.91 -6.84 -1.60
CA TYR A 10 8.06 -5.94 -2.73
C TYR A 10 6.69 -5.51 -3.22
N ILE A 11 6.52 -4.21 -3.43
CA ILE A 11 5.32 -3.64 -4.05
C ILE A 11 5.67 -3.21 -5.46
N MET A 12 4.92 -3.73 -6.43
CA MET A 12 5.11 -3.47 -7.85
C MET A 12 3.95 -2.67 -8.43
N GLU A 13 4.25 -1.63 -9.20
CA GLU A 13 3.28 -0.85 -9.96
C GLU A 13 3.79 -0.67 -11.40
N ASN A 14 2.95 -0.98 -12.40
CA ASN A 14 3.29 -0.88 -13.83
C ASN A 14 4.61 -1.56 -14.23
N GLY A 15 4.90 -2.72 -13.64
CA GLY A 15 6.12 -3.49 -13.93
C GLY A 15 7.39 -2.98 -13.25
N ARG A 16 7.29 -2.00 -12.34
CA ARG A 16 8.43 -1.48 -11.57
C ARG A 16 8.20 -1.66 -10.07
N ILE A 17 9.27 -2.00 -9.35
CA ILE A 17 9.24 -2.04 -7.88
C ILE A 17 9.22 -0.59 -7.38
N VAL A 18 8.19 -0.23 -6.64
CA VAL A 18 7.99 1.12 -6.10
C VAL A 18 8.29 1.20 -4.61
N LEU A 19 8.18 0.07 -3.89
CA LEU A 19 8.49 0.00 -2.47
C LEU A 19 9.02 -1.39 -2.13
N THR A 20 10.01 -1.43 -1.24
CA THR A 20 10.67 -2.64 -0.78
C THR A 20 11.02 -2.49 0.69
N GLY A 21 10.96 -3.57 1.46
CA GLY A 21 11.38 -3.54 2.85
C GLY A 21 10.77 -4.64 3.70
N GLU A 22 10.99 -4.51 5.00
CA GLU A 22 10.40 -5.41 5.98
C GLU A 22 8.87 -5.29 5.97
N PRO A 23 8.15 -6.42 6.04
CA PRO A 23 6.69 -6.43 6.00
C PRO A 23 6.04 -5.56 7.08
N ALA A 24 6.66 -5.48 8.26
CA ALA A 24 6.21 -4.60 9.34
C ALA A 24 6.24 -3.13 8.90
N GLN A 25 7.34 -2.67 8.30
CA GLN A 25 7.48 -1.29 7.82
C GLN A 25 6.46 -0.97 6.72
N LEU A 26 6.27 -1.89 5.76
CA LEU A 26 5.28 -1.72 4.70
C LEU A 26 3.85 -1.70 5.26
N ARG A 27 3.58 -2.50 6.30
CA ARG A 27 2.27 -2.54 6.96
C ARG A 27 1.93 -1.23 7.68
N TYR A 28 2.91 -0.53 8.24
CA TYR A 28 2.69 0.77 8.89
C TYR A 28 2.73 1.95 7.93
N ASN A 29 3.22 1.77 6.71
CA ASN A 29 3.25 2.81 5.69
C ASN A 29 1.83 3.25 5.29
N ALA A 30 1.54 4.55 5.44
CA ALA A 30 0.21 5.12 5.19
C ALA A 30 -0.26 4.90 3.74
N ASP A 31 0.64 5.02 2.76
CA ASP A 31 0.33 4.79 1.35
C ASP A 31 0.01 3.30 1.11
N VAL A 32 0.77 2.37 1.70
CA VAL A 32 0.48 0.93 1.53
C VAL A 32 -0.87 0.55 2.14
N ARG A 33 -1.17 1.09 3.32
CA ARG A 33 -2.44 0.85 4.01
C ARG A 33 -3.64 1.40 3.24
N GLU A 34 -3.53 2.61 2.72
CA GLU A 34 -4.59 3.30 1.98
C GLU A 34 -4.77 2.71 0.56
N PHE A 35 -3.68 2.50 -0.18
CA PHE A 35 -3.74 2.08 -1.59
C PHE A 35 -3.87 0.57 -1.80
N TYR A 36 -3.27 -0.27 -0.94
CA TYR A 36 -3.19 -1.72 -1.17
C TYR A 36 -3.95 -2.54 -0.14
N LEU A 37 -4.01 -2.09 1.12
CA LEU A 37 -4.75 -2.82 2.18
C LEU A 37 -6.19 -2.33 2.36
N GLY A 38 -6.55 -1.17 1.78
CA GLY A 38 -7.88 -0.57 1.91
C GLY A 38 -8.24 -0.20 3.36
N LEU A 39 -7.24 -0.01 4.21
CA LEU A 39 -7.37 0.32 5.63
C LEU A 39 -7.35 1.85 5.80
N ASN A 40 -8.51 2.47 5.58
CA ASN A 40 -8.72 3.86 5.98
C ASN A 40 -9.09 3.91 7.47
N GLU A 41 -8.74 5.00 8.15
CA GLU A 41 -9.07 5.28 9.56
C GLU A 41 -10.59 5.26 9.85
N VAL A 42 -11.41 5.30 8.80
CA VAL A 42 -12.87 5.19 8.84
C VAL A 42 -13.24 3.91 8.11
N GLY A 43 -13.83 2.94 8.81
CA GLY A 43 -14.06 1.52 8.46
C GLY A 43 -14.86 1.21 7.18
N THR A 44 -14.59 1.90 6.09
CA THR A 44 -15.09 1.65 4.74
C THR A 44 -13.97 1.03 3.94
N ARG A 45 -14.09 -0.29 3.72
CA ARG A 45 -13.22 -1.09 2.87
C ARG A 45 -13.42 -0.64 1.43
N LYS A 46 -12.71 0.41 1.00
CA LYS A 46 -12.82 0.92 -0.38
C LYS A 46 -12.21 -0.08 -1.34
N SER A 47 -12.92 -0.38 -2.42
CA SER A 47 -12.42 -1.26 -3.47
C SER A 47 -11.24 -0.58 -4.16
N TYR A 48 -10.22 -1.35 -4.53
CA TYR A 48 -9.06 -0.85 -5.29
C TYR A 48 -9.46 -0.06 -6.55
N ARG A 49 -10.63 -0.38 -7.13
CA ARG A 49 -11.22 0.36 -8.27
C ARG A 49 -11.55 1.82 -7.93
N ASP A 50 -12.06 2.07 -6.73
CA ASP A 50 -12.45 3.42 -6.28
C ASP A 50 -11.23 4.27 -5.90
N VAL A 51 -10.17 3.61 -5.43
CA VAL A 51 -8.89 4.23 -5.06
C VAL A 51 -8.19 4.81 -6.29
N LYS A 52 -8.24 4.12 -7.44
CA LYS A 52 -7.59 4.59 -8.69
C LYS A 52 -8.15 5.93 -9.18
N HIS A 53 -9.37 6.28 -8.80
CA HIS A 53 -10.02 7.55 -9.13
C HIS A 53 -9.77 8.67 -8.09
N TYR A 54 -9.20 8.34 -6.93
CA TYR A 54 -8.93 9.31 -5.88
C TYR A 54 -7.60 10.04 -6.17
N LYS A 55 -7.69 11.27 -6.70
CA LYS A 55 -6.57 12.16 -7.05
C LYS A 55 -5.80 12.66 -5.82
N ARG A 56 -5.10 11.80 -5.08
CA ARG A 56 -4.07 12.22 -4.12
C ARG A 56 -2.69 12.06 -4.78
N ARG A 57 -1.85 13.11 -4.74
CA ARG A 57 -0.45 13.03 -5.18
C ARG A 57 0.31 12.10 -4.22
N LYS A 58 0.67 10.91 -4.70
CA LYS A 58 1.53 9.98 -3.97
C LYS A 58 2.87 10.66 -3.68
N ARG A 59 3.29 10.72 -2.41
CA ARG A 59 4.59 11.28 -2.01
C ARG A 59 5.58 10.13 -1.88
N TRP A 60 6.13 9.71 -3.01
CA TRP A 60 7.28 8.81 -3.00
C TRP A 60 8.47 9.60 -2.43
N LEU A 61 9.03 9.11 -1.32
CA LEU A 61 10.27 9.63 -0.76
C LEU A 61 11.35 9.48 -1.85
N GLY A 62 11.97 10.60 -2.23
CA GLY A 62 13.25 10.60 -2.92
C GLY A 62 14.37 10.22 -1.97
#